data_AF-A0A1E3GL55-F1
#
_entry.id   AF-A0A1E3GL55-F1
#
_cell.length_a   1.000
_cell.length_b   1.000
_cell.length_c   1.000
_cell.angle_alpha   90.00
_cell.angle_beta   90.00
_cell.angle_gamma   90.00
#
_symmetry.space_group_name_H-M   'P 1'
#
loop_
_entity.id
_entity.type
_entity.pdbx_description
1 polymer ?
#
loop_
_entity_poly.entity_id
_entity_poly.type
_entity_poly.pdbx_seq_one_letter_code
_entity_poly.pdbx_strand_id
1 'polypeptide(L)'
;MNAMVKVQNIMQAVDWGKYSLEEWLYQFGAWMNSVAGTCGKSINPIAVAMDEAIVKQRKFKLGVRKTRQIIADSMLSEEKPKLSRVGVVCEIDDNEARAVQRLILDMQGQSEIMDEWMDAIICRYFYGNSWSQMVKWEMNPVGDMVKMYSENDARADVKCGLAALHCRYKFIEYK
;
A
#
# COMPACT_ATOMS: atom_id res chain seq x y z
N MET A 1 -2.75 31.61 33.09
CA MET A 1 -3.45 30.36 32.70
C MET A 1 -2.54 29.65 31.71
N ASN A 2 -1.89 28.56 32.11
CA ASN A 2 -1.08 27.76 31.18
C ASN A 2 -2.05 26.91 30.37
N ALA A 3 -2.23 27.25 29.10
CA ALA A 3 -2.96 26.42 28.16
C ALA A 3 -2.24 25.08 28.06
N MET A 4 -2.84 24.03 28.62
CA MET A 4 -2.41 22.65 28.40
C MET A 4 -2.64 22.36 26.91
N VAL A 5 -1.60 22.53 26.09
CA VAL A 5 -1.62 22.13 24.69
C VAL A 5 -1.86 20.62 24.68
N LYS A 6 -3.10 20.21 24.38
CA LYS A 6 -3.43 18.81 24.13
C LYS A 6 -2.50 18.37 23.01
N VAL A 7 -1.60 17.43 23.29
CA VAL A 7 -0.79 16.77 22.27
C VAL A 7 -1.79 16.07 21.34
N GLN A 8 -2.17 16.73 20.25
CA GLN A 8 -3.05 16.13 19.25
C GLN A 8 -2.26 15.03 18.56
N ASN A 9 -2.80 13.82 18.59
CA ASN A 9 -2.25 12.74 17.78
C ASN A 9 -2.45 13.12 16.30
N ILE A 10 -1.49 12.81 15.43
CA ILE A 10 -1.51 13.24 14.02
C ILE A 10 -2.81 12.87 13.29
N MET A 11 -3.41 11.73 13.67
CA MET A 11 -4.71 11.26 13.20
C MET A 11 -5.90 12.19 13.54
N GLN A 12 -5.76 13.04 14.57
CA GLN A 12 -6.77 14.00 15.02
C GLN A 12 -6.55 15.39 14.45
N ALA A 13 -5.34 15.68 13.95
CA ALA A 13 -4.99 16.98 13.39
C ALA A 13 -5.32 17.10 11.90
N VAL A 14 -5.47 15.96 11.20
CA VAL A 14 -5.83 15.91 9.78
C VAL A 14 -7.32 16.16 9.59
N ASP A 15 -7.64 17.05 8.65
CA ASP A 15 -9.01 17.27 8.20
C ASP A 15 -9.45 16.18 7.22
N TRP A 16 -9.94 15.06 7.77
CA TRP A 16 -10.40 13.91 6.98
C TRP A 16 -11.62 14.18 6.10
N GLY A 17 -12.28 15.35 6.24
CA GLY A 17 -13.36 15.78 5.35
C GLY A 17 -12.88 16.36 4.02
N LYS A 18 -11.58 16.61 3.86
CA LYS A 18 -10.97 17.18 2.65
C LYS A 18 -11.10 16.28 1.42
N TYR A 19 -11.01 14.96 1.60
CA TYR A 19 -11.04 13.96 0.54
C TYR A 19 -11.83 12.71 0.95
N SER A 20 -12.37 11.99 -0.03
CA SER A 20 -12.84 10.61 0.18
C SER A 20 -11.67 9.66 0.44
N LEU A 21 -11.96 8.47 0.97
CA LEU A 21 -10.95 7.44 1.28
C LEU A 21 -10.06 7.12 0.07
N GLU A 22 -10.64 6.93 -1.10
CA GLU A 22 -9.86 6.63 -2.31
C GLU A 22 -8.98 7.81 -2.74
N GLU A 23 -9.51 9.04 -2.65
CA GLU A 23 -8.75 10.25 -2.97
C GLU A 23 -7.58 10.45 -2.00
N TRP A 24 -7.75 10.18 -0.70
CA TRP A 24 -6.65 10.16 0.27
C TRP A 24 -5.55 9.18 -0.14
N LEU A 25 -5.92 7.98 -0.59
CA LEU A 25 -4.96 6.97 -1.02
C LEU A 25 -4.24 7.37 -2.32
N TYR A 26 -4.94 7.99 -3.28
CA TYR A 26 -4.32 8.54 -4.49
C TYR A 26 -3.39 9.71 -4.19
N GLN A 27 -3.79 10.62 -3.29
CA GLN A 27 -2.96 11.75 -2.85
C GLN A 27 -1.67 11.26 -2.19
N PHE A 28 -1.72 10.17 -1.41
CA PHE A 28 -0.53 9.56 -0.85
C PHE A 28 0.41 8.98 -1.93
N GLY A 29 -0.14 8.32 -2.97
CA GLY A 29 0.67 7.87 -4.10
C GLY A 29 1.30 9.04 -4.89
N ALA A 30 0.56 10.14 -5.06
CA ALA A 30 1.09 11.36 -5.67
C ALA A 30 2.20 12.00 -4.81
N TRP A 31 2.03 12.01 -3.49
CA TRP A 31 3.05 12.46 -2.55
C TRP A 31 4.30 11.57 -2.58
N MET A 32 4.15 10.25 -2.61
CA MET A 32 5.30 9.33 -2.78
C MET A 32 6.09 9.62 -4.05
N ASN A 33 5.39 9.95 -5.15
CA ASN A 33 6.02 10.36 -6.40
C ASN A 33 6.71 11.73 -6.30
N SER A 34 6.15 12.69 -5.56
CA SER A 34 6.72 14.04 -5.42
C SER A 34 7.98 14.05 -4.56
N VAL A 35 8.08 13.15 -3.57
CA VAL A 35 9.26 13.00 -2.70
C VAL A 35 10.29 11.98 -3.22
N ALA A 36 10.01 11.33 -4.35
CA ALA A 36 10.96 10.44 -5.02
C ALA A 36 12.08 11.26 -5.68
N GLY A 37 13.34 10.98 -5.33
CA GLY A 37 14.49 11.66 -5.94
C GLY A 37 14.69 11.29 -7.41
N THR A 38 15.66 11.94 -8.06
CA THR A 38 15.96 11.84 -9.50
C THR A 38 16.21 10.42 -10.02
N CYS A 39 16.52 9.47 -9.12
CA CYS A 39 16.76 8.06 -9.45
C CYS A 39 15.62 7.10 -9.05
N GLY A 40 14.43 7.63 -8.74
CA GLY A 40 13.27 6.82 -8.32
C GLY A 40 13.38 6.23 -6.91
N LYS A 41 14.44 6.57 -6.17
CA LYS A 41 14.59 6.24 -4.75
C LYS A 41 14.12 7.44 -3.92
N SER A 42 13.18 7.19 -3.01
CA SER A 42 12.75 8.23 -2.07
C SER A 42 13.85 8.54 -1.06
N ILE A 43 14.00 9.83 -0.74
CA ILE A 43 14.90 10.33 0.32
C ILE A 43 14.07 10.69 1.57
N ASN A 44 12.74 10.79 1.44
CA ASN A 44 11.87 11.13 2.55
C ASN A 44 11.73 9.92 3.51
N PRO A 45 12.00 10.10 4.82
CA PRO A 45 12.00 9.01 5.79
C PRO A 45 10.64 8.33 5.93
N ILE A 46 9.52 9.01 5.69
CA ILE A 46 8.16 8.44 5.75
C ILE A 46 7.97 7.46 4.58
N ALA A 47 8.34 7.88 3.37
CA ALA A 47 8.25 7.03 2.18
C ALA A 47 9.23 5.85 2.23
N VAL A 48 10.46 6.07 2.72
CA VAL A 48 11.44 4.99 2.94
C VAL A 48 10.91 3.97 3.95
N ALA A 49 10.38 4.42 5.08
CA ALA A 49 9.79 3.53 6.08
C ALA A 49 8.59 2.74 5.52
N MET A 50 7.78 3.34 4.65
CA MET A 50 6.70 2.64 3.96
C MET A 50 7.24 1.54 3.04
N ASP A 51 8.18 1.88 2.16
CA ASP A 51 8.82 0.92 1.26
C ASP A 51 9.45 -0.25 2.02
N GLU A 52 10.16 0.04 3.13
CA GLU A 52 10.77 -0.97 3.99
C GLU A 52 9.74 -1.88 4.65
N ALA A 53 8.64 -1.32 5.16
CA ALA A 53 7.54 -2.09 5.75
C ALA A 53 6.92 -3.05 4.72
N ILE A 54 6.67 -2.56 3.50
CA ILE A 54 6.13 -3.37 2.40
C ILE A 54 7.09 -4.49 2.01
N VAL A 55 8.37 -4.18 1.81
CA VAL A 55 9.38 -5.19 1.44
C VAL A 55 9.51 -6.24 2.53
N LYS A 56 9.56 -5.83 3.81
CA LYS A 56 9.64 -6.76 4.95
C LYS A 56 8.42 -7.67 5.01
N GLN A 57 7.22 -7.12 4.84
CA GLN A 57 5.98 -7.90 4.84
C GLN A 57 5.95 -8.92 3.71
N ARG A 58 6.27 -8.50 2.48
CA ARG A 58 6.32 -9.41 1.32
C ARG A 58 7.37 -10.50 1.48
N LYS A 59 8.55 -10.18 2.03
CA LYS A 59 9.59 -11.17 2.35
C LYS A 59 9.11 -12.16 3.41
N PHE A 60 8.43 -11.69 4.45
CA PHE A 60 7.85 -12.57 5.48
C PHE A 60 6.82 -13.53 4.87
N LYS A 61 5.90 -13.02 4.03
CA LYS A 61 4.93 -13.86 3.30
C LYS A 61 5.60 -14.89 2.39
N LEU A 62 6.61 -14.48 1.63
CA LEU A 62 7.41 -15.38 0.80
C LEU A 62 8.10 -16.45 1.65
N GLY A 63 8.66 -16.09 2.81
CA GLY A 63 9.27 -17.02 3.76
C GLY A 63 8.28 -18.03 4.34
N VAL A 64 7.07 -17.59 4.73
CA VAL A 64 5.99 -18.48 5.19
C VAL A 64 5.53 -19.41 4.07
N ARG A 65 5.35 -18.89 2.85
CA ARG A 65 4.96 -19.67 1.68
C ARG A 65 6.04 -20.68 1.27
N LYS A 66 7.32 -20.32 1.32
CA LYS A 66 8.48 -21.21 1.08
C LYS A 66 8.73 -22.21 2.21
N THR A 67 8.43 -21.86 3.46
CA THR A 67 8.50 -22.85 4.57
C THR A 67 7.40 -23.90 4.41
N ARG A 68 6.25 -23.54 3.83
CA ARG A 68 5.21 -24.48 3.39
C ARG A 68 5.54 -25.20 2.06
N GLN A 69 6.36 -24.59 1.19
CA GLN A 69 6.78 -25.11 -0.11
C GLN A 69 8.31 -25.21 -0.15
N ILE A 70 8.83 -26.35 0.33
CA ILE A 70 10.25 -26.65 0.45
C ILE A 70 10.94 -26.51 -0.93
N ILE A 71 11.65 -25.38 -1.09
CA ILE A 71 12.68 -25.03 -2.10
C ILE A 71 12.19 -24.68 -3.52
N ALA A 72 12.37 -23.40 -3.87
CA ALA A 72 12.92 -22.93 -5.15
C ALA A 72 13.40 -21.48 -4.99
N ASP A 73 14.59 -21.31 -4.42
CA ASP A 73 15.15 -20.01 -4.00
C ASP A 73 15.86 -19.21 -5.12
N SER A 74 15.73 -19.59 -6.40
CA SER A 74 16.54 -18.96 -7.47
C SER A 74 15.78 -18.08 -8.48
N MET A 75 14.47 -17.85 -8.36
CA MET A 75 13.70 -17.36 -9.52
C MET A 75 12.94 -16.03 -9.41
N LEU A 76 12.88 -15.33 -8.27
CA LEU A 76 12.02 -14.13 -8.21
C LEU A 76 12.82 -12.88 -7.83
N SER A 77 12.99 -12.03 -8.84
CA SER A 77 13.56 -10.70 -8.77
C SER A 77 12.97 -9.93 -7.60
N GLU A 78 13.87 -9.30 -6.84
CA GLU A 78 13.62 -8.34 -5.77
C GLU A 78 12.93 -7.05 -6.26
N GLU A 79 11.95 -7.13 -7.15
CA GLU A 79 11.30 -5.95 -7.70
C GLU A 79 10.34 -5.37 -6.66
N LYS A 80 10.86 -4.37 -5.95
CA LYS A 80 10.04 -3.28 -5.42
C LYS A 80 9.06 -2.85 -6.53
N PRO A 81 7.76 -2.64 -6.22
CA PRO A 81 6.85 -2.07 -7.21
C PRO A 81 7.45 -0.78 -7.75
N LYS A 82 7.53 -0.67 -9.08
CA LYS A 82 7.97 0.57 -9.71
C LYS A 82 6.85 1.59 -9.51
N LEU A 83 7.18 2.72 -8.89
CA LEU A 83 6.28 3.87 -8.80
C LEU A 83 5.88 4.31 -10.21
N SER A 84 4.61 4.13 -10.54
CA SER A 84 4.02 4.69 -11.75
C SER A 84 3.63 6.13 -11.48
N ARG A 85 4.01 7.05 -12.38
CA ARG A 85 3.59 8.46 -12.29
C ARG A 85 2.12 8.54 -12.69
N VAL A 86 1.25 8.67 -11.70
CA VAL A 86 -0.17 8.97 -11.92
C VAL A 86 -0.33 10.48 -12.09
N GLY A 87 -1.17 10.93 -13.02
CA GLY A 87 -1.42 12.36 -13.31
C GLY A 87 -2.18 13.13 -12.22
N VAL A 88 -2.12 12.69 -10.97
CA VAL A 88 -2.73 13.36 -9.81
C VAL A 88 -1.74 14.37 -9.26
N VAL A 89 -2.18 15.62 -9.08
CA VAL A 89 -1.38 16.66 -8.43
C VAL A 89 -1.37 16.37 -6.93
N CYS A 90 -0.17 16.32 -6.33
CA CYS A 90 0.01 16.12 -4.90
C CYS A 90 -0.41 17.39 -4.14
N GLU A 91 -1.42 17.26 -3.29
CA GLU A 91 -2.01 18.34 -2.50
C GLU A 91 -2.02 18.04 -0.99
N ILE A 92 -1.27 17.02 -0.58
CA ILE A 92 -1.08 16.65 0.82
C ILE A 92 0.33 16.98 1.31
N ASP A 93 0.43 17.35 2.60
CA ASP A 93 1.70 17.58 3.28
C ASP A 93 2.25 16.30 3.95
N ASP A 94 3.43 16.40 4.54
CA ASP A 94 4.10 15.26 5.20
C ASP A 94 3.33 14.73 6.43
N ASN A 95 2.56 15.57 7.12
CA ASN A 95 1.77 15.16 8.28
C ASN A 95 0.52 14.39 7.83
N GLU A 96 -0.18 14.90 6.82
CA GLU A 96 -1.28 14.23 6.15
C GLU A 96 -0.80 12.89 5.55
N ALA A 97 0.35 12.88 4.88
CA ALA A 97 0.94 11.66 4.34
C ALA A 97 1.26 10.65 5.47
N ARG A 98 1.87 11.08 6.56
CA ARG A 98 2.13 10.22 7.73
C ARG A 98 0.85 9.67 8.35
N ALA A 99 -0.24 10.43 8.35
CA ALA A 99 -1.53 9.94 8.81
C ALA A 99 -2.12 8.89 7.87
N VAL A 100 -2.05 9.09 6.54
CA VAL A 100 -2.49 8.07 5.55
C VAL A 100 -1.64 6.80 5.64
N GLN A 101 -0.32 6.93 5.83
CA GLN A 101 0.56 5.79 6.08
C GLN A 101 0.09 4.97 7.30
N ARG A 102 -0.32 5.67 8.37
CA ARG A 102 -0.79 5.02 9.59
C ARG A 102 -2.04 4.17 9.36
N LEU A 103 -2.96 4.62 8.49
CA LEU A 103 -4.17 3.86 8.13
C LEU A 103 -3.83 2.45 7.64
N ILE A 104 -2.82 2.33 6.79
CA ILE A 104 -2.40 1.05 6.22
C ILE A 104 -1.63 0.21 7.23
N LEU A 105 -0.67 0.82 7.93
CA LEU A 105 0.16 0.10 8.91
C LEU A 105 -0.66 -0.46 10.08
N ASP A 106 -1.74 0.20 10.49
CA ASP A 106 -2.64 -0.28 11.55
C ASP A 106 -3.45 -1.52 11.14
N MET A 107 -3.65 -1.73 9.84
CA MET A 107 -4.39 -2.88 9.28
C MET A 107 -3.47 -4.08 9.01
N GLN A 108 -2.18 -3.83 8.77
CA GLN A 108 -1.21 -4.89 8.49
C GLN A 108 -0.91 -5.77 9.71
N GLY A 109 -0.61 -7.04 9.46
CA GLY A 109 -0.25 -8.03 10.48
C GLY A 109 -1.43 -8.64 11.24
N GLN A 110 -2.67 -8.27 10.92
CA GLN A 110 -3.87 -8.82 11.56
C GLN A 110 -4.22 -10.22 11.04
N SER A 111 -4.11 -10.44 9.73
CA SER A 111 -4.31 -11.76 9.09
C SER A 111 -3.68 -11.81 7.70
N GLU A 112 -3.47 -13.02 7.18
CA GLU A 112 -2.93 -13.23 5.82
C GLU A 112 -3.79 -12.56 4.75
N ILE A 113 -5.12 -12.73 4.84
CA ILE A 113 -6.12 -12.15 3.94
C ILE A 113 -6.13 -10.62 4.05
N MET A 114 -6.07 -10.07 5.27
CA MET A 114 -6.03 -8.62 5.46
C MET A 114 -4.79 -8.01 4.81
N ASP A 115 -3.65 -8.68 4.98
CA ASP A 115 -2.40 -8.25 4.36
C ASP A 115 -2.44 -8.37 2.83
N GLU A 116 -3.23 -9.29 2.26
CA GLU A 116 -3.43 -9.38 0.80
C GLU A 116 -4.26 -8.21 0.29
N TRP A 117 -5.34 -7.86 0.98
CA TRP A 117 -6.14 -6.69 0.62
C TRP A 117 -5.33 -5.40 0.75
N MET A 118 -4.53 -5.23 1.82
CA MET A 118 -3.66 -4.07 1.96
C MET A 118 -2.56 -4.02 0.88
N ASP A 119 -1.98 -5.17 0.49
CA ASP A 119 -1.01 -5.22 -0.62
C ASP A 119 -1.65 -4.79 -1.95
N ALA A 120 -2.91 -5.17 -2.19
CA ALA A 120 -3.66 -4.75 -3.38
C ALA A 120 -3.93 -3.24 -3.38
N ILE A 121 -4.34 -2.66 -2.24
CA ILE A 121 -4.50 -1.20 -2.06
C ILE A 121 -3.20 -0.47 -2.36
N ILE A 122 -2.09 -0.92 -1.76
CA ILE A 122 -0.76 -0.31 -1.95
C ILE A 122 -0.36 -0.37 -3.43
N CYS A 123 -0.50 -1.53 -4.08
CA CYS A 123 -0.18 -1.67 -5.51
C CYS A 123 -1.00 -0.70 -6.38
N ARG A 124 -2.31 -0.59 -6.09
CA ARG A 124 -3.24 0.19 -6.89
C ARG A 124 -3.06 1.69 -6.69
N TYR A 125 -3.10 2.16 -5.44
CA TYR A 125 -3.19 3.58 -5.11
C TYR A 125 -1.83 4.21 -4.86
N PHE A 126 -0.89 3.51 -4.20
CA PHE A 126 0.39 4.11 -3.83
C PHE A 126 1.38 4.02 -4.99
N TYR A 127 1.44 2.86 -5.65
CA TYR A 127 2.34 2.64 -6.80
C TYR A 127 1.68 2.89 -8.16
N GLY A 128 0.37 3.14 -8.20
CA GLY A 128 -0.33 3.51 -9.43
C GLY A 128 -0.41 2.40 -10.48
N ASN A 129 -0.36 1.13 -10.06
CA ASN A 129 -0.46 0.01 -11.00
C ASN A 129 -1.85 -0.05 -11.64
N SER A 130 -1.90 -0.26 -12.95
CA SER A 130 -3.12 -0.66 -13.65
C SER A 130 -3.56 -2.08 -13.25
N TRP A 131 -4.83 -2.41 -13.48
CA TRP A 131 -5.37 -3.75 -13.18
C TRP A 131 -4.57 -4.87 -13.86
N SER A 132 -4.16 -4.66 -15.11
CA SER A 132 -3.35 -5.61 -15.87
C SER A 132 -1.94 -5.79 -15.30
N GLN A 133 -1.34 -4.72 -14.75
CA GLN A 133 -0.04 -4.78 -14.07
C GLN A 133 -0.09 -5.48 -12.71
N MET A 134 -1.27 -5.62 -12.11
CA MET A 134 -1.45 -6.34 -10.84
C MET A 134 -1.56 -7.85 -11.03
N VAL A 135 -1.78 -8.34 -12.26
CA VAL A 135 -1.89 -9.77 -12.59
C VAL A 135 -0.58 -10.49 -12.28
N LYS A 136 -0.65 -11.61 -11.55
CA LYS A 136 0.53 -12.41 -11.20
C LYS A 136 0.49 -13.74 -11.95
N TRP A 137 1.62 -14.07 -12.56
CA TRP A 137 1.85 -15.31 -13.28
C TRP A 137 2.96 -16.09 -12.59
N GLU A 138 2.81 -17.41 -12.53
CA GLU A 138 3.79 -18.32 -11.93
C GLU A 138 4.03 -19.47 -12.90
N MET A 139 5.28 -19.84 -13.09
CA MET A 139 5.65 -21.01 -13.90
C MET A 139 5.32 -22.26 -13.09
N ASN A 140 4.48 -23.14 -13.64
CA ASN A 140 4.17 -24.40 -13.00
C ASN A 140 5.36 -25.40 -13.14
N PRO A 141 5.38 -26.53 -12.42
CA PRO A 141 6.45 -27.52 -12.51
C PRO A 141 6.65 -28.15 -13.90
N VAL A 142 5.66 -28.02 -14.80
CA VAL A 142 5.68 -28.56 -16.16
C VAL A 142 6.22 -27.53 -17.17
N GLY A 143 6.43 -26.29 -16.72
CA GLY A 143 7.03 -25.21 -17.49
C GLY A 143 6.03 -24.23 -18.12
N ASP A 144 4.73 -24.36 -17.85
CA ASP A 144 3.72 -23.44 -18.36
C ASP A 144 3.53 -22.25 -17.42
N MET A 145 3.31 -21.06 -18.00
CA MET A 145 2.93 -19.88 -17.23
C MET A 145 1.45 -19.96 -16.87
N VAL A 146 1.16 -20.10 -15.57
CA VAL A 146 -0.20 -20.16 -15.02
C VAL A 146 -0.53 -18.83 -14.37
N LYS A 147 -1.74 -18.33 -14.65
CA LYS A 147 -2.26 -17.12 -13.99
C LYS A 147 -2.69 -17.48 -12.57
N MET A 148 -1.94 -17.01 -11.59
CA MET A 148 -2.22 -17.24 -10.16
C MET A 148 -3.08 -16.15 -9.55
N TYR A 149 -3.07 -14.96 -10.15
CA TYR A 149 -3.82 -13.80 -9.67
C TYR A 149 -4.30 -12.99 -10.85
N SER A 150 -5.62 -12.87 -11.02
CA SER A 150 -6.26 -12.20 -12.15
C SER A 150 -6.62 -10.75 -11.85
N GLU A 151 -7.06 -10.01 -12.89
CA GLU A 151 -7.59 -8.66 -12.68
C GLU A 151 -8.87 -8.66 -11.83
N ASN A 152 -9.66 -9.73 -11.89
CA ASN A 152 -10.87 -9.84 -11.09
C ASN A 152 -10.54 -10.03 -9.61
N ASP A 153 -9.51 -10.84 -9.32
CA ASP A 153 -8.98 -10.98 -7.96
C ASP A 153 -8.44 -9.64 -7.45
N ALA A 154 -7.69 -8.92 -8.29
CA ALA A 154 -7.22 -7.56 -7.98
C ALA A 154 -8.37 -6.58 -7.65
N ARG A 155 -9.43 -6.57 -8.46
CA ARG A 155 -10.61 -5.71 -8.20
C ARG A 155 -11.34 -6.10 -6.93
N ALA A 156 -11.48 -7.41 -6.67
CA ALA A 156 -12.14 -7.91 -5.47
C ALA A 156 -11.34 -7.55 -4.21
N ASP A 157 -10.03 -7.78 -4.21
CA ASP A 157 -9.16 -7.48 -3.08
C ASP A 157 -9.09 -5.98 -2.79
N VAL A 158 -9.00 -5.14 -3.83
CA VAL A 158 -9.06 -3.68 -3.66
C VAL A 158 -10.39 -3.27 -3.03
N LYS A 159 -11.52 -3.79 -3.53
CA LYS A 159 -12.84 -3.48 -2.98
C LYS A 159 -12.97 -3.91 -1.52
N CYS A 160 -12.50 -5.11 -1.17
CA CYS A 160 -12.48 -5.61 0.20
C CYS A 160 -11.54 -4.78 1.10
N GLY A 161 -10.38 -4.37 0.60
CA GLY A 161 -9.44 -3.51 1.31
C GLY A 161 -10.02 -2.13 1.63
N LEU A 162 -10.68 -1.49 0.67
CA LEU A 162 -11.38 -0.21 0.88
C LEU A 162 -12.49 -0.36 1.91
N ALA A 163 -13.31 -1.41 1.80
CA ALA A 163 -14.38 -1.67 2.75
C ALA A 163 -13.83 -1.90 4.17
N ALA A 164 -12.71 -2.62 4.31
CA ALA A 164 -12.07 -2.86 5.60
C ALA A 164 -11.52 -1.56 6.22
N LEU A 165 -10.86 -0.72 5.42
CA LEU A 165 -10.38 0.59 5.84
C LEU A 165 -11.55 1.49 6.27
N HIS A 166 -12.61 1.57 5.48
CA HIS A 166 -13.79 2.36 5.83
C HIS A 166 -14.49 1.83 7.11
N CYS A 167 -14.60 0.51 7.28
CA CYS A 167 -15.13 -0.09 8.51
C CYS A 167 -14.32 0.32 9.75
N ARG A 168 -12.99 0.38 9.63
CA ARG A 168 -12.08 0.78 10.71
C ARG A 168 -12.10 2.28 10.96
N TYR A 169 -12.12 3.08 9.90
CA TYR A 169 -12.01 4.53 9.90
C TYR A 169 -13.29 5.18 9.35
N LYS A 170 -14.41 4.94 10.04
CA LYS A 170 -15.76 5.41 9.63
C LYS A 170 -15.90 6.93 9.48
N PHE A 171 -14.96 7.69 10.03
CA PHE A 171 -14.94 9.15 9.92
C PHE A 171 -14.43 9.65 8.56
N ILE A 172 -13.83 8.77 7.74
CA ILE A 172 -13.41 9.10 6.37
C ILE A 172 -14.56 8.77 5.43
N GLU A 173 -14.93 9.71 4.59
CA GLU A 173 -16.00 9.53 3.59
C GLU A 173 -15.62 8.41 2.60
N TYR A 174 -16.53 7.47 2.36
CA TYR A 174 -16.39 6.41 1.36
C TYR A 174 -17.56 6.54 0.39
N LYS A 175 -17.25 6.75 -0.89
CA LYS A 175 -18.21 7.04 -1.97
C LYS A 175 -18.43 5.81 -2.85
#